data_AF-A0A821INF8-F1
#
_entry.id   AF-A0A821INF8-F1
#
_cell.length_a   1.000
_cell.length_b   1.000
_cell.length_c   1.000
_cell.angle_alpha   90.00
_cell.angle_beta   90.00
_cell.angle_gamma   90.00
#
_symmetry.space_group_name_H-M   'P 1'
#
loop_
_entity.id
_entity.type
_entity.pdbx_description
1 polymer ?
#
loop_
_entity_poly.entity_id
_entity_poly.type
_entity_poly.pdbx_seq_one_letter_code
_entity_poly.pdbx_strand_id
1 'polypeptide(L)'
;MSGAIEVAASLLEKYVYNGYSRCMFLFSDGQANVGMKTRAELTNLVAAYNNKGIITDSFGIGADFDTEIMKVLVNVFGICGSAARLIVRGKNGAVVTKIWGDKNIVAGASLGELYFDNRRSVLCEFTTSGTAVAGENEIETLTYGL
;
A
#
# COMPACT_ATOMS: atom_id res chain seq x y z
N MET A 1 7.74 21.27 -13.02
CA MET A 1 7.30 19.91 -12.61
C MET A 1 7.31 19.75 -11.09
N SER A 2 8.47 19.77 -10.42
CA SER A 2 8.60 19.61 -8.96
C SER A 2 7.68 20.52 -8.14
N GLY A 3 7.60 21.81 -8.49
CA GLY A 3 6.68 22.73 -7.81
C GLY A 3 5.19 22.33 -7.92
N ALA A 4 4.76 21.72 -9.02
CA ALA A 4 3.38 21.23 -9.15
C ALA A 4 3.14 20.01 -8.23
N ILE A 5 4.12 19.11 -8.14
CA ILE A 5 4.11 17.96 -7.23
C ILE A 5 4.01 18.43 -5.77
N GLU A 6 4.83 19.40 -5.38
CA GLU A 6 4.85 19.94 -4.01
C GLU A 6 3.52 20.62 -3.65
N VAL A 7 2.96 21.42 -4.56
CA VAL A 7 1.67 22.09 -4.33
C VAL A 7 0.55 21.06 -4.20
N ALA A 8 0.46 20.10 -5.11
CA ALA A 8 -0.57 19.06 -5.04
C ALA A 8 -0.44 18.19 -3.78
N ALA A 9 0.79 17.81 -3.40
CA ALA A 9 1.04 17.08 -2.16
C ALA A 9 0.62 17.90 -0.93
N SER A 10 0.91 19.20 -0.89
CA SER A 10 0.48 20.08 0.21
C SER A 10 -1.04 20.15 0.35
N LEU A 11 -1.78 20.08 -0.76
CA LEU A 11 -3.24 20.03 -0.75
C LEU A 11 -3.74 18.67 -0.22
N LEU A 12 -3.12 17.57 -0.62
CA LEU A 12 -3.45 16.23 -0.13
C LEU A 12 -3.09 16.03 1.36
N GLU A 13 -2.08 16.74 1.87
CA GLU A 13 -1.76 16.80 3.30
C GLU A 13 -2.73 17.70 4.08
N LYS A 14 -3.22 18.78 3.47
CA LYS A 14 -4.16 19.70 4.11
C LYS A 14 -5.57 19.12 4.23
N TYR A 15 -6.01 18.36 3.22
CA TYR A 15 -7.38 17.84 3.14
C TYR A 15 -7.40 16.31 3.28
N VAL A 16 -7.03 15.82 4.46
CA VAL A 16 -7.02 14.37 4.77
C VAL A 16 -8.42 13.92 5.20
N TYR A 17 -8.95 12.92 4.50
CA TYR A 17 -10.21 12.26 4.83
C TYR A 17 -9.97 10.78 5.14
N ASN A 18 -10.49 10.30 6.27
CA ASN A 18 -10.37 8.90 6.66
C ASN A 18 -11.07 7.99 5.65
N GLY A 19 -10.39 6.92 5.25
CA GLY A 19 -10.90 5.93 4.29
C GLY A 19 -10.71 6.30 2.81
N TYR A 20 -10.07 7.41 2.49
CA TYR A 20 -9.77 7.82 1.12
C TYR A 20 -8.28 7.67 0.81
N SER A 21 -7.98 7.19 -0.40
CA SER A 21 -6.63 7.21 -0.96
C SER A 21 -6.23 8.62 -1.38
N ARG A 22 -4.96 8.96 -1.21
CA ARG A 22 -4.38 10.23 -1.66
C ARG A 22 -3.56 9.98 -2.90
N CYS A 23 -4.14 10.23 -4.06
CA CYS A 23 -3.49 10.05 -5.34
C CYS A 23 -3.36 11.39 -6.07
N MET A 24 -2.21 11.61 -6.68
CA MET A 24 -1.95 12.71 -7.59
C MET A 24 -1.64 12.13 -8.97
N PHE A 25 -2.32 12.65 -9.99
CA PHE A 25 -2.06 12.34 -11.39
C PHE A 25 -1.38 13.53 -12.06
N LEU A 26 -0.15 13.31 -12.51
CA LEU A 26 0.68 14.29 -13.18
C LEU A 26 0.65 14.09 -14.68
N PHE A 27 0.14 15.07 -15.40
CA PHE A 27 0.15 15.09 -16.85
C PHE A 27 1.25 16.06 -17.31
N SER A 28 2.30 15.55 -17.96
CA SER A 28 3.47 16.36 -18.31
C SER A 28 4.19 15.81 -19.54
N ASP A 29 4.88 16.70 -20.23
CA ASP A 29 5.90 16.39 -21.25
C ASP A 29 7.24 15.89 -20.67
N GLY A 30 7.35 15.61 -19.37
CA GLY A 30 8.60 15.14 -18.78
C GLY A 30 9.74 16.18 -18.70
N GLN A 31 9.55 17.40 -19.22
CA GLN A 31 10.62 18.39 -19.33
C GLN A 31 10.80 19.16 -18.00
N ALA A 32 11.67 18.65 -17.13
CA ALA A 32 11.98 19.23 -15.82
C ALA A 32 12.89 20.47 -15.92
N ASN A 33 12.34 21.57 -16.45
CA ASN A 33 13.12 22.78 -16.79
C ASN A 33 13.39 23.74 -15.62
N VAL A 34 12.58 23.68 -14.55
CA VAL A 34 12.62 24.58 -13.39
C VAL A 34 12.49 23.78 -12.09
N GLY A 35 13.22 24.19 -11.06
CA GLY A 35 13.29 23.49 -9.77
C GLY A 35 14.21 22.28 -9.84
N MET A 36 13.81 21.18 -9.18
CA MET A 36 14.48 19.88 -9.32
C MET A 36 14.41 19.39 -10.77
N LYS A 37 15.57 19.06 -11.33
CA LYS A 37 15.71 18.71 -12.76
C LYS A 37 16.25 17.31 -12.96
N THR A 38 16.95 16.78 -11.96
CA THR A 38 17.58 15.48 -12.09
C THR A 38 16.60 14.37 -11.69
N ARG A 39 16.79 13.21 -12.32
CA ARG A 39 16.09 11.97 -11.95
C ARG A 39 16.20 11.68 -10.46
N ALA A 40 17.39 11.78 -9.89
CA ALA A 40 17.62 11.45 -8.49
C ALA A 40 16.83 12.35 -7.53
N GLU A 41 16.79 13.66 -7.79
CA GLU A 41 16.00 14.61 -7.00
C GLU A 41 14.49 14.29 -7.07
N LEU A 42 13.98 14.04 -8.29
CA LEU A 42 12.56 13.72 -8.48
C LEU A 42 12.19 12.36 -7.88
N THR A 43 13.05 11.35 -7.98
CA THR A 43 12.87 10.05 -7.29
C THR A 43 12.75 10.28 -5.78
N ASN A 44 13.66 11.05 -5.20
CA ASN A 44 13.67 11.31 -3.76
C ASN A 44 12.43 12.08 -3.31
N LEU A 45 11.97 13.04 -4.12
CA LEU A 45 10.74 13.79 -3.85
C LEU A 45 9.51 12.87 -3.84
N VAL A 46 9.33 12.06 -4.88
CA VAL A 46 8.19 11.13 -4.98
C VAL A 46 8.26 10.06 -3.89
N ALA A 47 9.45 9.52 -3.61
CA ALA A 47 9.64 8.57 -2.51
C ALA A 47 9.27 9.16 -1.15
N ALA A 48 9.62 10.43 -0.89
CA ALA A 48 9.25 11.12 0.34
C ALA A 48 7.72 11.24 0.49
N TYR A 49 7.00 11.53 -0.59
CA TYR A 49 5.52 11.58 -0.55
C TYR A 49 4.87 10.20 -0.49
N ASN A 50 5.45 9.18 -1.14
CA ASN A 50 4.99 7.81 -1.01
C ASN A 50 5.12 7.30 0.44
N ASN A 51 6.22 7.62 1.13
CA ASN A 51 6.40 7.31 2.56
C ASN A 51 5.35 8.00 3.45
N LYS A 52 4.77 9.09 2.98
CA LYS A 52 3.64 9.77 3.64
C LYS A 52 2.29 9.22 3.22
N GLY A 53 2.23 8.20 2.37
CA GLY A 53 1.00 7.59 1.84
C GLY A 53 0.31 8.40 0.76
N ILE A 54 1.06 9.22 0.01
CA ILE A 54 0.59 9.94 -1.18
C ILE A 54 1.15 9.25 -2.42
N ILE A 55 0.24 8.79 -3.28
CA ILE A 55 0.54 8.06 -4.50
C ILE A 55 0.72 9.08 -5.62
N THR A 56 1.80 8.95 -6.39
CA THR A 56 2.05 9.80 -7.55
C THR A 56 2.09 8.95 -8.79
N ASP A 57 1.27 9.36 -9.74
CA ASP A 57 1.10 8.75 -11.04
C ASP A 57 1.41 9.78 -12.11
N SER A 58 2.05 9.36 -13.20
CA SER A 58 2.41 10.31 -14.25
C SER A 58 2.11 9.80 -15.66
N PHE A 59 1.68 10.71 -16.52
CA PHE A 59 1.32 10.47 -17.91
C PHE A 59 2.11 11.41 -18.81
N GLY A 60 2.94 10.82 -19.67
CA GLY A 60 3.66 11.54 -20.72
C GLY A 60 2.69 12.13 -21.72
N ILE A 61 2.74 13.45 -21.94
CA ILE A 61 1.96 14.14 -22.97
C ILE A 61 2.93 14.79 -23.96
N GLY A 62 2.68 14.58 -25.26
CA GLY A 62 3.52 15.13 -26.34
C GLY A 62 4.34 14.04 -27.03
N ALA A 63 4.99 14.40 -28.13
CA ALA A 63 5.78 13.46 -28.94
C ALA A 63 7.19 13.23 -28.38
N ASP A 64 7.69 14.18 -27.59
CA ASP A 64 9.06 14.30 -27.12
C ASP A 64 9.17 14.24 -25.59
N PHE A 65 8.19 13.59 -24.95
CA PHE A 65 8.20 13.54 -23.49
C PHE A 65 9.38 12.72 -22.96
N ASP A 66 10.00 13.20 -21.87
CA ASP A 66 11.12 12.50 -21.25
C ASP A 66 10.61 11.23 -20.53
N THR A 67 10.74 10.10 -21.22
CA THR A 67 10.26 8.80 -20.73
C THR A 67 10.98 8.37 -19.45
N GLU A 68 12.26 8.69 -19.28
CA GLU A 68 13.02 8.26 -18.11
C GLU A 68 12.63 9.04 -16.86
N ILE A 69 12.36 10.35 -17.01
CA ILE A 69 11.78 11.16 -15.94
C ILE A 69 10.36 10.68 -15.61
N MET A 70 9.51 10.44 -16.60
CA MET A 70 8.12 10.02 -16.35
C MET A 70 8.07 8.64 -15.66
N LYS A 71 8.91 7.69 -16.04
CA LYS A 71 9.01 6.38 -15.36
C LYS A 71 9.35 6.49 -13.88
N VAL A 72 10.14 7.47 -13.50
CA VAL A 72 10.54 7.70 -12.10
C VAL A 72 9.41 8.28 -11.27
N LEU A 73 8.53 9.06 -11.90
CA LEU A 73 7.38 9.68 -11.25
C LEU A 73 6.19 8.73 -11.14
N VAL A 74 6.14 7.69 -11.97
CA VAL A 74 5.10 6.66 -11.97
C VAL A 74 5.30 5.69 -10.81
N ASN A 75 4.28 5.57 -9.95
CA ASN A 75 4.08 4.41 -9.07
C ASN A 75 2.80 3.61 -9.43
N VAL A 76 2.26 3.86 -10.64
CA VAL A 76 0.85 3.68 -11.05
C VAL A 76 0.31 2.26 -10.98
N PHE A 77 1.13 1.23 -11.20
CA PHE A 77 0.61 -0.15 -11.29
C PHE A 77 1.12 -1.06 -10.19
N GLY A 78 1.76 -0.47 -9.17
CA GLY A 78 2.14 -1.19 -7.97
C GLY A 78 0.92 -1.59 -7.15
N ILE A 79 -0.02 -0.66 -6.96
CA ILE A 79 -1.09 -0.79 -5.97
C ILE A 79 -2.22 -1.65 -6.50
N CYS A 80 -2.42 -2.81 -5.87
CA CYS A 80 -3.50 -3.74 -6.18
C CYS A 80 -4.76 -3.53 -5.32
N GLY A 81 -4.66 -2.75 -4.24
CA GLY A 81 -5.82 -2.39 -3.42
C GLY A 81 -5.48 -1.31 -2.39
N SER A 82 -6.44 -0.44 -2.10
CA SER A 82 -6.29 0.63 -1.13
C SER A 82 -7.12 0.45 0.12
N ALA A 83 -6.65 1.05 1.22
CA ALA A 83 -7.27 0.90 2.55
C ALA A 83 -7.63 -0.56 2.91
N ALA A 84 -6.81 -1.51 2.46
CA ALA A 84 -7.10 -2.92 2.56
C ALA A 84 -7.14 -3.37 4.02
N ARG A 85 -7.99 -4.35 4.30
CA ARG A 85 -8.14 -4.93 5.63
C ARG A 85 -8.02 -6.44 5.57
N LEU A 86 -7.25 -7.01 6.49
CA LEU A 86 -7.18 -8.46 6.68
C LEU A 86 -8.19 -8.87 7.74
N ILE A 87 -9.16 -9.68 7.34
CA ILE A 87 -10.09 -10.33 8.27
C ILE A 87 -9.69 -11.79 8.36
N VAL A 88 -9.26 -12.21 9.54
CA VAL A 88 -8.91 -13.61 9.82
C VAL A 88 -10.10 -14.27 10.50
N ARG A 89 -10.60 -15.36 9.90
CA ARG A 89 -11.67 -16.17 10.49
C ARG A 89 -11.08 -17.52 10.86
N GLY A 90 -11.33 -17.96 12.08
CA GLY A 90 -10.99 -19.32 12.47
C GLY A 90 -11.93 -20.34 11.81
N LYS A 91 -11.45 -21.58 11.68
CA LYS A 91 -12.14 -22.73 11.10
C LYS A 91 -12.13 -23.87 12.12
N ASN A 92 -13.12 -24.76 12.11
CA ASN A 92 -13.20 -25.94 12.98
C ASN A 92 -13.10 -25.62 14.49
N GLY A 93 -13.80 -24.59 14.96
CA GLY A 93 -13.76 -24.21 16.38
C GLY A 93 -12.48 -23.49 16.82
N ALA A 94 -11.53 -23.23 15.90
CA ALA A 94 -10.50 -22.23 16.13
C ALA A 94 -11.13 -20.83 16.10
N VAL A 95 -10.69 -19.95 16.99
CA VAL A 95 -11.08 -18.54 17.05
C VAL A 95 -9.82 -17.69 17.15
N VAL A 96 -9.70 -16.67 16.30
CA VAL A 96 -8.65 -15.66 16.40
C VAL A 96 -8.95 -14.81 17.63
N THR A 97 -8.07 -14.82 18.62
CA THR A 97 -8.20 -14.03 19.85
C THR A 97 -7.48 -12.70 19.76
N LYS A 98 -6.46 -12.59 18.90
CA LYS A 98 -5.62 -11.40 18.79
C LYS A 98 -4.98 -11.28 17.42
N ILE A 99 -4.85 -10.04 16.93
CA ILE A 99 -3.96 -9.69 15.82
C ILE A 99 -3.00 -8.62 16.35
N TRP A 100 -1.70 -8.86 16.29
CA TRP A 100 -0.73 -7.90 16.84
C TRP A 100 -0.67 -6.65 15.96
N GLY A 101 -0.73 -5.48 16.60
CA GLY A 101 -0.80 -4.18 15.92
C GLY A 101 -2.22 -3.62 15.81
N ASP A 102 -3.25 -4.44 16.03
CA ASP A 102 -4.65 -4.04 15.90
C ASP A 102 -5.44 -4.29 17.17
N LYS A 103 -6.25 -3.31 17.58
CA LYS A 103 -7.08 -3.39 18.80
C LYS A 103 -8.47 -3.98 18.55
N ASN A 104 -8.95 -3.94 17.31
CA ASN A 104 -10.30 -4.36 16.95
C ASN A 104 -10.25 -5.50 15.93
N ILE A 105 -10.23 -6.73 16.43
CA ILE A 105 -10.19 -7.94 15.60
C ILE A 105 -11.44 -8.10 14.73
N VAL A 106 -12.60 -7.60 15.17
CA VAL A 106 -13.88 -7.71 14.43
C VAL A 106 -13.83 -6.86 13.17
N ALA A 107 -13.19 -5.70 13.24
CA ALA A 107 -13.01 -4.82 12.10
C ALA A 107 -11.87 -5.31 11.16
N GLY A 108 -11.04 -6.26 11.61
CA GLY A 108 -9.87 -6.74 10.88
C GLY A 108 -8.68 -5.78 10.95
N ALA A 109 -7.51 -6.31 10.62
CA ALA A 109 -6.24 -5.61 10.65
C ALA A 109 -6.06 -4.68 9.44
N SER A 110 -5.66 -3.44 9.68
CA SER A 110 -5.46 -2.47 8.61
C SER A 110 -4.15 -2.75 7.87
N LEU A 111 -4.24 -3.13 6.60
CA LEU A 111 -3.07 -3.28 5.72
C LEU A 111 -2.75 -1.99 4.96
N GLY A 112 -3.71 -1.08 4.81
CA GLY A 112 -3.50 0.16 4.03
C GLY A 112 -3.34 -0.17 2.54
N GLU A 113 -2.36 0.44 1.88
CA GLU A 113 -2.12 0.22 0.45
C GLU A 113 -1.39 -1.12 0.20
N LEU A 114 -2.01 -2.00 -0.57
CA LEU A 114 -1.43 -3.25 -1.04
C LEU A 114 -0.78 -3.04 -2.39
N TYR A 115 0.44 -3.54 -2.54
CA TYR A 115 1.14 -3.55 -3.81
C TYR A 115 1.33 -5.00 -4.27
N PHE A 116 1.42 -5.26 -5.58
CA PHE A 116 1.53 -6.62 -6.13
C PHE A 116 2.78 -7.38 -5.65
N ASP A 117 3.84 -6.66 -5.27
CA ASP A 117 5.12 -7.18 -4.78
C ASP A 117 5.31 -6.98 -3.26
N ASN A 118 4.34 -6.37 -2.58
CA ASN A 118 4.45 -6.06 -1.15
C ASN A 118 4.03 -7.25 -0.29
N ARG A 119 5.01 -8.08 0.07
CA ARG A 119 4.83 -9.13 1.07
C ARG A 119 4.75 -8.54 2.47
N ARG A 120 3.69 -8.87 3.19
CA ARG A 120 3.46 -8.47 4.59
C ARG A 120 3.25 -9.69 5.46
N SER A 121 3.75 -9.62 6.69
CA SER A 121 3.53 -10.65 7.71
C SER A 121 2.59 -10.10 8.78
N VAL A 122 1.53 -10.85 9.08
CA VAL A 122 0.60 -10.54 10.17
C VAL A 122 0.65 -11.67 11.18
N LEU A 123 0.93 -11.33 12.43
CA LEU A 123 0.93 -12.27 13.54
C LEU A 123 -0.49 -12.33 14.14
N CYS A 124 -1.01 -13.54 14.34
CA CYS A 124 -2.35 -13.79 14.87
C CYS A 124 -2.31 -14.88 15.95
N GLU A 125 -3.08 -14.68 17.02
CA GLU A 125 -3.22 -15.62 18.14
C GLU A 125 -4.54 -16.34 17.97
N PHE A 126 -4.54 -17.64 18.22
CA PHE A 126 -5.72 -18.47 18.06
C PHE A 126 -5.93 -19.30 19.31
N THR A 127 -7.19 -19.50 19.67
CA THR A 127 -7.62 -20.50 20.65
C THR A 127 -8.44 -21.55 19.91
N THR A 128 -8.18 -22.83 20.19
CA THR A 128 -8.97 -23.94 19.67
C THR A 128 -9.76 -24.58 20.81
N SER A 129 -11.06 -24.72 20.65
CA SER A 129 -11.87 -25.55 21.55
C SER A 129 -11.85 -26.98 21.01
N GLY A 130 -10.80 -27.74 21.31
CA GLY A 130 -10.76 -29.15 20.95
C GLY A 130 -11.82 -29.92 21.74
N THR A 131 -12.86 -30.43 21.09
CA THR A 131 -13.31 -31.79 21.43
C THR A 131 -12.29 -32.70 20.80
N ALA A 132 -11.31 -33.16 21.59
CA ALA A 132 -10.36 -34.16 21.14
C ALA A 132 -11.16 -35.37 20.61
N VAL A 133 -11.22 -35.54 19.29
CA VAL A 133 -11.63 -36.81 18.72
C VAL A 133 -10.46 -37.74 19.00
N ALA A 134 -10.66 -38.68 19.92
CA ALA A 134 -9.61 -39.60 20.33
C ALA A 134 -9.08 -40.36 19.10
N GLY A 135 -7.87 -40.02 18.64
CA GLY A 135 -7.19 -40.75 17.57
C GLY A 135 -6.47 -39.91 16.52
N GLU A 136 -6.71 -38.60 16.43
CA GLU A 136 -6.07 -37.76 15.41
C GLU A 136 -5.17 -36.68 16.04
N ASN A 137 -3.88 -36.70 15.72
CA ASN A 137 -2.94 -35.64 16.07
C ASN A 137 -3.22 -34.42 15.17
N GLU A 138 -4.26 -33.66 15.47
CA GLU A 138 -4.66 -32.44 14.75
C GLU A 138 -3.73 -31.25 15.09
N ILE A 139 -2.53 -31.23 14.50
CA ILE A 139 -1.90 -29.96 14.13
C ILE A 139 -1.45 -30.10 12.67
N GLU A 140 -2.41 -30.01 11.76
CA GLU A 140 -2.09 -29.77 10.35
C GLU A 140 -1.52 -28.34 10.24
N THR A 141 -0.23 -28.26 9.95
CA THR A 141 0.40 -27.00 9.55
C THR A 141 -0.13 -26.65 8.16
N LEU A 142 -1.21 -25.86 8.10
CA LEU A 142 -1.78 -25.36 6.85
C LEU A 142 -0.75 -24.47 6.15
N THR A 143 0.00 -25.07 5.22
CA THR A 143 0.96 -24.36 4.38
C THR A 143 0.21 -23.94 3.11
N TYR A 144 -0.12 -22.66 2.99
CA TYR A 144 -0.69 -22.11 1.76
C TYR A 144 0.45 -21.73 0.81
N GLY A 145 0.55 -22.43 -0.32
CA GLY A 145 1.33 -22.01 -1.47
C GLY A 145 0.51 -21.05 -2.35
N LEU A 146 1.15 -20.00 -2.84
CA LEU A 146 0.59 -19.10 -3.87
C LEU A 146 0.52 -19.79 -5.22
#